data_AF-A2D7C6-F1
#
_entry.id   AF-A2D7C6-F1
#
_cell.length_a   1.000
_cell.length_b   1.000
_cell.length_c   1.000
_cell.angle_alpha   90.00
_cell.angle_beta   90.00
_cell.angle_gamma   90.00
#
_symmetry.space_group_name_H-M   'P 1'
#
loop_
_entity.id
_entity.type
_entity.pdbx_description
1 polymer ?
#
loop_
_entity_poly.entity_id
_entity_poly.type
_entity_poly.pdbx_seq_one_letter_code
_entity_poly.pdbx_strand_id
1 'polypeptide(L)'
;MRLNRENTLIENHLQPYAGCTPEECLSKFVKAFTPYKEFIDQMQAALLLHNIKLFAAMLSTVIGVIALFAALKASSISNVIVGIIAIPILELFYCFDAEIHIKKLYLSELPKLADNVPDRIRSLEEIFAVAWKPVLVAWRFGFFIYATFVCPNPVDTIALIILIILLGLLNNVISLFWVFSFVLILALVTPAILVKTPVGEKLAELLHKKQKKE
;
A
#
# COMPACT_ATOMS: atom_id res chain seq x y z
N MET A 1 26.25 -17.97 1.62
CA MET A 1 26.23 -16.56 2.08
C MET A 1 25.62 -16.51 3.47
N ARG A 2 26.41 -16.28 4.51
CA ARG A 2 25.90 -16.12 5.88
C ARG A 2 25.26 -14.74 6.00
N LEU A 3 23.94 -14.68 6.19
CA LEU A 3 23.20 -13.51 6.65
C LEU A 3 23.65 -13.18 8.08
N ASN A 4 24.85 -12.62 8.23
CA ASN A 4 25.51 -12.40 9.51
C ASN A 4 25.14 -11.04 10.11
N ARG A 5 23.84 -10.82 10.31
CA ARG A 5 23.34 -9.84 11.27
C ARG A 5 22.26 -10.56 12.05
N GLU A 6 22.56 -10.87 13.32
CA GLU A 6 21.62 -11.42 14.28
C GLU A 6 20.31 -10.65 14.16
N ASN A 7 19.28 -11.30 13.61
CA ASN A 7 17.95 -10.72 13.56
C ASN A 7 17.34 -10.97 14.95
N THR A 8 17.90 -10.28 15.95
CA THR A 8 17.59 -10.44 17.38
C THR A 8 16.11 -10.28 17.69
N LEU A 9 15.33 -9.66 16.79
CA LEU A 9 13.88 -9.60 16.86
C LEU A 9 13.21 -10.96 16.64
N ILE A 10 13.73 -11.77 15.72
CA ILE A 10 13.17 -13.09 15.36
C ILE A 10 13.56 -14.12 16.41
N GLU A 11 14.83 -14.12 16.83
CA GLU A 11 15.35 -15.07 17.83
C GLU A 11 14.73 -14.85 19.22
N ASN A 12 14.36 -13.61 19.56
CA ASN A 12 13.74 -13.28 20.85
C ASN A 12 12.20 -13.18 20.79
N HIS A 13 11.55 -13.53 19.67
CA HIS A 13 10.10 -13.38 19.46
C HIS A 13 9.57 -11.97 19.78
N LEU A 14 10.39 -10.93 19.61
CA LEU A 14 10.02 -9.56 19.91
C LEU A 14 9.27 -8.95 18.74
N GLN A 15 8.12 -8.33 19.01
CA GLN A 15 7.38 -7.61 17.98
C GLN A 15 8.21 -6.43 17.45
N PRO A 16 8.22 -6.20 16.12
CA PRO A 16 8.87 -5.03 15.56
C PRO A 16 8.35 -3.74 16.19
N TYR A 17 9.29 -2.90 16.63
CA TYR A 17 9.00 -1.61 17.27
C TYR A 17 8.13 -1.73 18.52
N ALA A 18 8.23 -2.84 19.27
CA ALA A 18 7.67 -2.93 20.61
C ALA A 18 8.35 -1.92 21.54
N GLY A 19 7.56 -1.15 22.30
CA GLY A 19 8.08 -0.15 23.24
C GLY A 19 8.63 1.15 22.62
N CYS A 20 8.62 1.29 21.29
CA CYS A 20 9.02 2.55 20.64
C CYS A 20 8.00 3.66 20.90
N THR A 21 8.50 4.87 21.13
CA THR A 21 7.66 6.08 21.19
C THR A 21 7.08 6.42 19.80
N PRO A 22 6.01 7.23 19.73
CA PRO A 22 5.48 7.70 18.45
C PRO A 22 6.53 8.41 17.58
N GLU A 23 7.38 9.23 18.19
CA GLU A 23 8.45 10.00 17.52
C GLU A 23 9.53 9.07 16.95
N GLU A 24 9.89 8.02 17.69
CA GLU A 24 10.82 7.00 17.21
C GLU A 24 10.25 6.19 16.04
N CYS A 25 8.97 5.80 16.11
CA CYS A 25 8.30 5.11 15.02
C CYS A 25 8.29 5.99 13.76
N LEU A 26 7.93 7.27 13.92
CA LEU A 26 7.93 8.25 12.84
C LEU A 26 9.30 8.36 12.17
N SER A 27 10.35 8.62 12.96
CA SER A 27 11.71 8.76 12.46
C SER A 27 12.18 7.51 11.69
N LYS A 28 11.87 6.31 12.21
CA LYS A 28 12.25 5.05 11.56
C LYS A 28 11.49 4.82 10.26
N PHE A 29 10.20 5.13 10.20
CA PHE A 29 9.44 5.05 8.95
C PHE A 29 9.94 6.06 7.93
N VAL A 30 10.12 7.34 8.30
CA VAL A 30 10.67 8.36 7.40
C VAL A 30 12.00 7.90 6.80
N LYS A 31 12.91 7.41 7.65
CA LYS A 31 14.21 6.89 7.20
C LYS A 31 14.08 5.69 6.25
N ALA A 32 13.20 4.74 6.55
CA ALA A 32 12.97 3.56 5.72
C ALA A 32 12.37 3.91 4.34
N PHE A 33 11.52 4.94 4.28
CA PHE A 33 10.84 5.36 3.06
C PHE A 33 11.53 6.48 2.29
N THR A 34 12.58 7.11 2.84
CA THR A 34 13.38 8.15 2.16
C THR A 34 13.90 7.72 0.78
N PRO A 35 14.41 6.48 0.57
CA PRO A 35 14.87 6.04 -0.76
C PRO A 35 13.76 6.03 -1.82
N TYR A 36 12.50 5.98 -1.39
CA TYR A 36 11.32 5.91 -2.25
C TYR A 36 10.58 7.25 -2.35
N LYS A 37 11.14 8.33 -1.80
CA LYS A 37 10.47 9.63 -1.69
C LYS A 37 9.95 10.14 -3.05
N GLU A 38 10.78 10.11 -4.09
CA GLU A 38 10.40 10.57 -5.42
C GLU A 38 9.15 9.85 -5.95
N PHE A 39 9.07 8.53 -5.76
CA PHE A 39 7.89 7.76 -6.13
C PHE A 39 6.68 8.11 -5.28
N ILE A 40 6.86 8.29 -3.97
CA ILE A 40 5.77 8.66 -3.06
C ILE A 40 5.22 10.04 -3.46
N ASP A 41 6.07 10.99 -3.79
CA ASP A 41 5.67 12.33 -4.24
C ASP A 41 4.89 12.26 -5.57
N GLN A 42 5.33 11.42 -6.51
CA GLN A 42 4.63 11.21 -7.78
C GLN A 42 3.29 10.49 -7.60
N MET A 43 3.20 9.53 -6.69
CA MET A 43 1.95 8.86 -6.33
C MET A 43 0.96 9.83 -5.70
N GLN A 44 1.42 10.70 -4.80
CA GLN A 44 0.61 11.79 -4.27
C GLN A 44 0.13 12.73 -5.39
N ALA A 45 1.04 13.14 -6.28
CA ALA A 45 0.71 13.97 -7.43
C ALA A 45 -0.33 13.33 -8.34
N ALA A 46 -0.25 12.01 -8.56
CA ALA A 46 -1.23 11.26 -9.34
C ALA A 46 -2.61 11.25 -8.63
N LEU A 47 -2.65 10.93 -7.34
CA LEU A 47 -3.88 10.91 -6.54
C LEU A 47 -4.57 12.28 -6.44
N LEU A 48 -3.78 13.37 -6.53
CA LEU A 48 -4.26 14.75 -6.55
C LEU A 48 -4.49 15.30 -7.97
N LEU A 49 -4.36 14.45 -9.00
CA LEU A 49 -4.53 14.77 -10.42
C LEU A 49 -3.53 15.78 -11.01
N HIS A 50 -2.41 16.02 -10.34
CA HIS A 50 -1.28 16.79 -10.88
C HIS A 50 -0.48 15.99 -11.90
N ASN A 51 -0.41 14.67 -11.74
CA ASN A 51 0.18 13.75 -12.72
C ASN A 51 -0.90 12.82 -13.30
N ILE A 52 -1.67 13.35 -14.26
CA ILE A 52 -2.81 12.64 -14.88
C ILE A 52 -2.34 11.38 -15.61
N LYS A 53 -1.15 11.40 -16.22
CA LYS A 53 -0.60 10.24 -16.94
C LYS A 53 -0.40 9.05 -16.00
N LEU A 54 0.25 9.30 -14.85
CA LEU A 54 0.45 8.28 -13.84
C LEU A 54 -0.89 7.84 -13.20
N PHE A 55 -1.81 8.78 -12.96
CA PHE A 55 -3.15 8.44 -12.46
C PHE A 55 -3.91 7.51 -13.41
N ALA A 56 -3.94 7.82 -14.71
CA ALA A 56 -4.58 6.98 -15.71
C ALA A 56 -3.92 5.60 -15.83
N ALA A 57 -2.58 5.54 -15.73
CA ALA A 57 -1.85 4.28 -15.71
C ALA A 57 -2.18 3.44 -14.47
N MET A 58 -2.25 4.04 -13.28
CA MET A 58 -2.66 3.36 -12.05
C MET A 58 -4.10 2.82 -12.16
N LEU A 59 -5.03 3.65 -12.62
CA LEU A 59 -6.44 3.27 -12.75
C LEU A 59 -6.62 2.13 -13.77
N SER A 60 -6.00 2.26 -14.95
CA SER A 60 -6.04 1.20 -15.97
C SER A 60 -5.40 -0.10 -15.50
N THR A 61 -4.31 -0.03 -14.73
CA THR A 61 -3.70 -1.21 -14.12
C THR A 61 -4.66 -1.89 -13.15
N VAL A 62 -5.31 -1.12 -12.26
CA VAL A 62 -6.27 -1.67 -11.31
C VAL A 62 -7.48 -2.29 -12.01
N ILE A 63 -8.07 -1.59 -12.99
CA ILE A 63 -9.18 -2.13 -13.79
C ILE A 63 -8.74 -3.39 -14.54
N GLY A 64 -7.54 -3.37 -15.14
CA GLY A 64 -6.99 -4.50 -15.87
C GLY A 64 -6.80 -5.73 -14.98
N VAL A 65 -6.24 -5.56 -13.78
CA VAL A 65 -6.11 -6.64 -12.78
C VAL A 65 -7.47 -7.16 -12.36
N ILE A 66 -8.45 -6.28 -12.12
CA ILE A 66 -9.81 -6.68 -11.74
C ILE A 66 -10.47 -7.50 -12.86
N ALA A 67 -10.41 -7.01 -14.09
CA ALA A 67 -10.97 -7.68 -15.25
C ALA A 67 -10.29 -9.03 -15.52
N LEU A 68 -8.96 -9.08 -15.43
CA LEU A 68 -8.18 -10.30 -15.59
C LEU A 68 -8.58 -11.33 -14.53
N PHE A 69 -8.64 -10.94 -13.26
CA PHE A 69 -9.01 -11.87 -12.19
C PHE A 69 -10.46 -12.34 -12.30
N ALA A 70 -11.39 -11.47 -12.69
CA ALA A 70 -12.77 -11.86 -12.96
C ALA A 70 -12.87 -12.88 -14.11
N ALA A 71 -12.12 -12.67 -15.19
CA ALA A 71 -12.04 -13.61 -16.32
C ALA A 71 -11.42 -14.94 -15.92
N LEU A 72 -10.34 -14.92 -15.12
CA LEU A 72 -9.69 -16.13 -14.61
C LEU A 72 -10.61 -16.92 -13.68
N LYS A 73 -11.35 -16.25 -12.80
CA LYS A 73 -12.35 -16.90 -11.94
C LYS A 73 -13.49 -17.53 -12.74
N ALA A 74 -13.89 -16.91 -13.85
CA ALA A 74 -14.89 -17.47 -14.77
C ALA A 74 -14.33 -18.59 -15.66
N SER A 75 -13.01 -18.70 -15.78
CA SER A 75 -12.35 -19.73 -16.56
C SER A 75 -12.26 -21.06 -15.81
N SER A 76 -12.22 -22.16 -16.55
CA SER A 76 -11.95 -23.49 -16.00
C SER A 76 -10.46 -23.74 -15.71
N ILE A 77 -9.62 -22.71 -15.84
CA ILE A 77 -8.18 -22.83 -15.63
C ILE A 77 -7.90 -22.82 -14.14
N SER A 78 -7.15 -23.82 -13.66
CA SER A 78 -6.75 -23.87 -12.26
C SER A 78 -5.93 -22.63 -11.88
N ASN A 79 -6.29 -21.99 -10.76
CA ASN A 79 -5.56 -20.84 -10.20
C ASN A 79 -4.06 -21.12 -9.99
N VAL A 80 -3.69 -22.38 -9.81
CA VAL A 80 -2.28 -22.82 -9.71
C VAL A 80 -1.55 -22.61 -11.03
N ILE A 81 -2.19 -22.93 -12.16
CA ILE A 81 -1.62 -22.76 -13.50
C ILE A 81 -1.43 -21.28 -13.81
N VAL A 82 -2.41 -20.45 -13.43
CA VAL A 82 -2.31 -18.98 -13.54
C VAL A 82 -1.10 -18.46 -12.78
N GLY A 83 -0.90 -18.92 -11.53
CA GLY A 83 0.25 -18.53 -10.71
C GLY A 83 1.59 -18.92 -11.35
N ILE A 84 1.68 -20.12 -11.93
CA ILE A 84 2.88 -20.60 -12.63
C ILE A 84 3.21 -19.72 -13.85
N ILE A 85 2.19 -19.28 -14.60
CA ILE A 85 2.38 -18.42 -15.79
C ILE A 85 2.71 -16.97 -15.38
N ALA A 86 2.20 -16.49 -14.25
CA ALA A 86 2.44 -15.12 -13.79
C ALA A 86 3.91 -14.87 -13.39
N ILE A 87 4.60 -15.87 -12.84
CA ILE A 87 6.01 -15.79 -12.43
C ILE A 87 6.94 -15.38 -13.59
N PRO A 88 7.00 -16.10 -14.73
CA PRO A 88 7.87 -15.72 -15.84
C PRO A 88 7.44 -14.38 -16.49
N ILE A 89 6.16 -14.01 -16.47
CA ILE A 89 5.72 -12.69 -16.96
C ILE A 89 6.30 -11.57 -16.08
N LEU A 90 6.30 -11.74 -14.75
CA LEU A 90 6.90 -10.78 -13.82
C LEU A 90 8.43 -10.73 -13.98
N GLU A 91 9.09 -11.89 -14.15
CA GLU A 91 10.53 -11.95 -14.41
C GLU A 91 10.90 -11.26 -15.73
N LEU A 92 10.11 -11.45 -16.81
CA LEU A 92 10.32 -10.75 -18.07
C LEU A 92 10.21 -9.23 -17.88
N PHE A 93 9.25 -8.76 -17.08
CA PHE A 93 9.14 -7.34 -16.74
C PHE A 93 10.41 -6.78 -16.08
N TYR A 94 11.02 -7.54 -15.18
CA TYR A 94 12.30 -7.18 -14.56
C TYR A 94 13.48 -7.25 -15.53
N CYS A 95 13.54 -8.28 -16.38
CA CYS A 95 14.64 -8.50 -17.33
C CYS A 95 14.69 -7.48 -18.48
N PHE A 96 13.58 -6.82 -18.81
CA PHE A 96 13.54 -5.85 -19.91
C PHE A 96 13.82 -4.40 -19.52
N ASP A 97 14.39 -4.14 -18.32
CA ASP A 97 14.61 -2.77 -17.81
C ASP A 97 13.34 -1.90 -17.93
N ALA A 98 12.17 -2.53 -17.79
CA ALA A 98 10.89 -1.85 -17.87
C ALA A 98 10.82 -0.76 -16.78
N GLU A 99 11.50 -0.95 -15.65
CA GLU A 99 11.64 0.04 -14.59
C GLU A 99 12.21 1.38 -15.09
N ILE A 100 13.25 1.37 -15.91
CA ILE A 100 13.89 2.59 -16.43
C ILE A 100 12.93 3.30 -17.41
N HIS A 101 12.25 2.54 -18.26
CA HIS A 101 11.29 3.06 -19.22
C HIS A 101 10.05 3.63 -18.53
N ILE A 102 9.53 2.93 -17.50
CA ILE A 102 8.41 3.37 -16.66
C ILE A 102 8.78 4.64 -15.90
N LYS A 103 9.96 4.69 -15.27
CA LYS A 103 10.47 5.91 -14.62
C LYS A 103 10.45 7.09 -15.58
N LYS A 104 11.03 6.94 -16.77
CA LYS A 104 11.10 8.02 -17.76
C LYS A 104 9.72 8.44 -18.29
N LEU A 105 8.76 7.52 -18.36
CA LEU A 105 7.43 7.80 -18.90
C LEU A 105 6.52 8.51 -17.90
N TYR A 106 6.66 8.20 -16.60
CA TYR A 106 5.75 8.65 -15.55
C TYR A 106 6.33 9.70 -14.59
N LEU A 107 7.65 9.85 -14.50
CA LEU A 107 8.26 10.95 -13.77
C LEU A 107 8.01 12.26 -14.53
N SER A 108 7.11 13.08 -13.99
CA SER A 108 6.83 14.42 -14.48
C SER A 108 7.38 15.47 -13.52
N GLU A 109 7.68 16.67 -14.03
CA GLU A 109 7.95 17.81 -13.14
C GLU A 109 6.73 18.05 -12.24
N LEU A 110 6.98 18.10 -10.93
CA LEU A 110 5.94 18.30 -9.93
C LEU A 110 5.61 19.80 -9.82
N PRO A 111 4.32 20.18 -9.78
CA PRO A 111 3.95 21.58 -9.58
C PRO A 111 4.40 22.06 -8.20
N LYS A 112 5.04 23.22 -8.14
CA LYS A 112 5.38 23.90 -6.87
C LYS A 112 4.14 24.62 -6.36
N LEU A 113 3.41 23.97 -5.46
CA LEU A 113 2.25 24.55 -4.76
C LEU A 113 2.68 25.13 -3.41
N ALA A 114 1.95 26.15 -2.93
CA ALA A 114 2.21 26.74 -1.61
C ALA A 114 1.80 25.78 -0.48
N ASP A 115 2.47 25.88 0.67
CA ASP A 115 2.28 24.96 1.81
C ASP A 115 0.90 25.02 2.48
N ASN A 116 0.10 26.04 2.16
CA ASN A 116 -1.23 26.22 2.71
C ASN A 116 -2.36 25.64 1.84
N VAL A 117 -2.05 25.12 0.63
CA VAL A 117 -3.07 24.65 -0.30
C VAL A 117 -3.40 23.17 -0.03
N PRO A 118 -4.70 22.78 0.03
CA PRO A 118 -5.10 21.41 0.36
C PRO A 118 -4.64 20.34 -0.65
N ASP A 119 -4.32 20.74 -1.87
CA ASP A 119 -3.86 19.86 -2.95
C ASP A 119 -2.32 19.81 -3.09
N ARG A 120 -1.58 20.29 -2.08
CA ARG A 120 -0.12 20.17 -2.08
C ARG A 120 0.34 18.73 -1.83
N ILE A 121 1.52 18.42 -2.35
CA ILE A 121 2.24 17.19 -2.03
C ILE A 121 2.79 17.33 -0.62
N ARG A 122 2.49 16.36 0.25
CA ARG A 122 2.89 16.37 1.66
C ARG A 122 4.24 15.72 1.85
N SER A 123 4.97 16.18 2.86
CA SER A 123 6.25 15.57 3.22
C SER A 123 6.05 14.18 3.84
N LEU A 124 7.11 13.36 3.86
CA LEU A 124 7.06 12.03 4.47
C LEU A 124 6.72 12.13 5.97
N GLU A 125 7.23 13.16 6.66
CA GLU A 125 6.96 13.40 8.07
C GLU A 125 5.47 13.63 8.31
N GLU A 126 4.81 14.46 7.47
CA GLU A 126 3.38 14.72 7.59
C GLU A 126 2.54 13.47 7.30
N ILE A 127 2.93 12.69 6.29
CA ILE A 127 2.24 11.44 5.94
C ILE A 127 2.31 10.46 7.10
N PHE A 128 3.51 10.19 7.61
CA PHE A 128 3.69 9.23 8.68
C PHE A 128 3.21 9.75 10.03
N ALA A 129 3.14 11.06 10.27
CA ALA A 129 2.52 11.60 11.48
C ALA A 129 1.05 11.17 11.61
N VAL A 130 0.35 11.00 10.49
CA VAL A 130 -1.05 10.53 10.46
C VAL A 130 -1.15 9.02 10.26
N ALA A 131 -0.26 8.44 9.45
CA ALA A 131 -0.37 7.05 9.00
C ALA A 131 0.51 6.05 9.80
N TRP A 132 1.30 6.48 10.79
CA TRP A 132 2.25 5.57 11.45
C TRP A 132 1.57 4.37 12.12
N LYS A 133 0.37 4.51 12.70
CA LYS A 133 -0.35 3.39 13.33
C LYS A 133 -0.74 2.31 12.32
N PRO A 134 -1.49 2.61 11.23
CA PRO A 134 -1.82 1.60 10.23
C PRO A 134 -0.56 1.03 9.55
N VAL A 135 0.45 1.87 9.28
CA VAL A 135 1.73 1.41 8.72
C VAL A 135 2.44 0.44 9.67
N LEU A 136 2.46 0.72 10.98
CA LEU A 136 3.03 -0.16 12.00
C LEU A 136 2.28 -1.49 12.10
N VAL A 137 0.95 -1.48 12.04
CA VAL A 137 0.15 -2.71 12.04
C VAL A 137 0.47 -3.55 10.81
N ALA A 138 0.51 -2.94 9.62
CA ALA A 138 0.87 -3.64 8.39
C ALA A 138 2.29 -4.22 8.46
N TRP A 139 3.25 -3.44 8.98
CA TRP A 139 4.62 -3.89 9.18
C TRP A 139 4.72 -5.09 10.13
N ARG A 140 4.03 -5.04 11.27
CA ARG A 140 4.00 -6.14 12.25
C ARG A 140 3.34 -7.39 11.69
N PHE A 141 2.25 -7.23 10.93
CA PHE A 141 1.58 -8.35 10.27
C PHE A 141 2.48 -9.00 9.21
N GLY A 142 3.15 -8.20 8.38
CA GLY A 142 4.11 -8.71 7.40
C GLY A 142 5.29 -9.43 8.07
N PHE A 143 5.79 -8.88 9.18
CA PHE A 143 6.84 -9.53 9.97
C PHE A 143 6.38 -10.84 10.61
N PHE A 144 5.15 -10.91 11.13
CA PHE A 144 4.57 -12.15 11.66
C PHE A 144 4.55 -13.25 10.58
N ILE A 145 4.04 -12.94 9.38
CA ILE A 145 4.04 -13.90 8.26
C ILE A 145 5.47 -14.33 7.93
N TYR A 146 6.38 -13.36 7.76
CA TYR A 146 7.78 -13.64 7.45
C TYR A 146 8.47 -14.52 8.50
N ALA A 147 8.27 -14.23 9.79
CA ALA A 147 8.85 -14.98 10.89
C ALA A 147 8.37 -16.44 10.90
N THR A 148 7.08 -16.69 10.63
CA THR A 148 6.53 -18.06 10.55
C THR A 148 7.22 -18.92 9.49
N PHE A 149 7.71 -18.33 8.39
CA PHE A 149 8.43 -19.07 7.34
C PHE A 149 9.93 -19.21 7.60
N VAL A 150 10.56 -18.22 8.23
CA VAL A 150 12.03 -18.21 8.43
C VAL A 150 12.44 -18.90 9.73
N CYS A 151 11.66 -18.75 10.80
CA CYS A 151 11.90 -19.38 12.10
C CYS A 151 10.57 -19.96 12.62
N PRO A 152 10.14 -21.12 12.09
CA PRO A 152 8.83 -21.69 12.41
C PRO A 152 8.73 -22.05 13.89
N ASN A 153 7.83 -21.37 14.60
CA ASN A 153 7.38 -21.72 15.95
C ASN A 153 6.01 -22.43 15.84
N PRO A 154 5.77 -23.54 16.56
CA PRO A 154 4.48 -24.22 16.59
C PRO A 154 3.28 -23.28 16.84
N VAL A 155 3.41 -22.34 17.77
CA VAL A 155 2.32 -21.41 18.14
C VAL A 155 1.97 -20.47 16.98
N ASP A 156 2.97 -19.80 16.42
CA ASP A 156 2.78 -18.84 15.32
C ASP A 156 2.32 -19.55 14.03
N THR A 157 2.80 -20.77 13.81
CA THR A 157 2.39 -21.61 12.66
C THR A 157 0.93 -22.02 12.79
N ILE A 158 0.50 -22.50 13.95
CA ILE A 158 -0.91 -22.85 14.21
C ILE A 158 -1.80 -21.60 14.10
N ALA A 159 -1.37 -20.47 14.66
CA ALA A 159 -2.11 -19.21 14.54
C ALA A 159 -2.27 -18.78 13.08
N LEU A 160 -1.22 -18.91 12.26
CA LEU A 160 -1.28 -18.61 10.83
C LEU A 160 -2.22 -19.59 10.09
N ILE A 161 -2.18 -20.89 10.40
CA ILE A 161 -3.09 -21.87 9.81
C ILE A 161 -4.55 -21.54 10.14
N ILE A 162 -4.86 -21.26 11.41
CA ILE A 162 -6.20 -20.87 11.84
C ILE A 162 -6.64 -19.59 11.12
N LEU A 163 -5.76 -18.58 11.04
CA LEU A 163 -6.04 -17.34 10.31
C LEU A 163 -6.36 -17.59 8.83
N ILE A 164 -5.58 -18.44 8.15
CA ILE A 164 -5.81 -18.81 6.75
C ILE A 164 -7.15 -19.53 6.59
N ILE A 165 -7.50 -20.45 7.48
CA ILE A 165 -8.80 -21.15 7.47
C ILE A 165 -9.93 -20.15 7.64
N LEU A 166 -9.83 -19.24 8.62
CA LEU A 166 -10.84 -18.20 8.86
C LEU A 166 -11.00 -17.27 7.65
N LEU A 167 -9.88 -16.85 7.03
CA LEU A 167 -9.91 -16.04 5.80
C LEU A 167 -10.55 -16.81 4.64
N GLY A 168 -10.27 -18.10 4.50
CA GLY A 168 -10.90 -18.96 3.50
C GLY A 168 -12.41 -19.09 3.70
N LEU A 169 -12.84 -19.32 4.93
CA LEU A 169 -14.27 -19.35 5.30
C LEU A 169 -14.95 -18.00 5.05
N LEU A 170 -14.30 -16.90 5.43
CA LEU A 170 -14.81 -15.55 5.18
C LEU A 170 -14.95 -15.28 3.68
N ASN A 171 -13.97 -15.71 2.88
CA ASN A 171 -14.00 -15.56 1.43
C ASN A 171 -15.14 -16.34 0.76
N ASN A 172 -15.64 -17.40 1.39
CA ASN A 172 -16.82 -18.14 0.92
C ASN A 172 -18.13 -17.37 1.15
N VAL A 173 -18.19 -16.53 2.19
CA VAL A 173 -19.39 -15.72 2.50
C VAL A 173 -19.38 -14.40 1.75
N ILE A 174 -18.23 -13.72 1.77
CA ILE A 174 -18.03 -12.45 1.10
C ILE A 174 -16.78 -12.59 0.25
N SER A 175 -16.90 -12.36 -1.06
CA SER A 175 -15.72 -12.41 -1.93
C SER A 175 -14.75 -11.29 -1.54
N LEU A 176 -13.70 -11.64 -0.78
CA LEU A 176 -12.69 -10.71 -0.28
C LEU A 176 -12.04 -9.94 -1.43
N PHE A 177 -11.93 -10.58 -2.59
CA PHE A 177 -11.48 -9.96 -3.82
C PHE A 177 -12.33 -8.74 -4.24
N TRP A 178 -13.65 -8.86 -4.25
CA TRP A 178 -14.54 -7.75 -4.63
C TRP A 178 -14.54 -6.64 -3.57
N VAL A 179 -14.50 -7.00 -2.29
CA VAL A 179 -14.37 -6.03 -1.19
C VAL A 179 -13.06 -5.25 -1.32
N PHE A 180 -11.93 -5.95 -1.50
CA PHE A 180 -10.64 -5.32 -1.67
C PHE A 180 -10.61 -4.42 -2.92
N SER A 181 -11.16 -4.88 -4.04
CA SER A 181 -11.27 -4.12 -5.28
C SER A 181 -12.07 -2.83 -5.08
N PHE A 182 -13.20 -2.90 -4.38
CA PHE A 182 -14.02 -1.73 -4.06
C PHE A 182 -13.28 -0.73 -3.18
N VAL A 183 -12.63 -1.20 -2.11
CA VAL A 183 -11.82 -0.36 -1.23
C VAL A 183 -10.66 0.30 -1.98
N LEU A 184 -10.00 -0.45 -2.88
CA LEU A 184 -8.89 0.05 -3.69
C LEU A 184 -9.34 1.16 -4.65
N ILE A 185 -10.47 0.98 -5.34
CA ILE A 185 -11.03 2.01 -6.21
C ILE A 185 -11.40 3.25 -5.40
N LEU A 186 -12.04 3.08 -4.23
CA LEU A 186 -12.33 4.20 -3.35
C LEU A 186 -11.05 4.92 -2.92
N ALA A 187 -10.01 4.20 -2.51
CA ALA A 187 -8.75 4.80 -2.10
C ALA A 187 -8.05 5.60 -3.22
N LEU A 188 -8.20 5.17 -4.47
CA LEU A 188 -7.65 5.86 -5.65
C LEU A 188 -8.38 7.16 -5.97
N VAL A 189 -9.71 7.15 -5.89
CA VAL A 189 -10.53 8.27 -6.39
C VAL A 189 -10.88 9.28 -5.29
N THR A 190 -10.95 8.83 -4.03
CA THR A 190 -11.33 9.67 -2.88
C THR A 190 -10.45 10.91 -2.70
N PRO A 191 -9.10 10.85 -2.79
CA PRO A 191 -8.26 12.03 -2.63
C PRO A 191 -8.60 13.13 -3.64
N ALA A 192 -8.76 12.77 -4.92
CA ALA A 192 -9.15 13.70 -5.98
C ALA A 192 -10.53 14.30 -5.74
N ILE A 193 -11.52 13.48 -5.36
CA ILE A 193 -12.89 13.94 -5.09
C ILE A 193 -12.91 14.94 -3.93
N LEU A 194 -12.26 14.60 -2.82
CA LEU A 194 -12.28 15.43 -1.61
C LEU A 194 -11.56 16.78 -1.79
N VAL A 195 -10.64 16.88 -2.74
CA VAL A 195 -9.81 18.07 -2.93
C VAL A 195 -10.29 18.95 -4.09
N LYS A 196 -10.85 18.36 -5.16
CA LYS A 196 -11.18 19.09 -6.41
C LYS A 196 -12.68 19.28 -6.67
N THR A 197 -13.57 18.73 -5.84
CA THR A 197 -15.04 18.81 -6.08
C THR A 197 -15.76 19.70 -5.05
N PRO A 198 -16.94 20.27 -5.41
CA PRO A 198 -17.74 21.08 -4.48
C PRO A 198 -18.20 20.31 -3.23
N VAL A 199 -18.26 18.98 -3.31
CA VAL A 199 -18.55 18.10 -2.17
C VAL A 199 -17.39 18.12 -1.17
N GLY A 200 -16.15 18.13 -1.68
CA GLY A 200 -14.93 18.31 -0.90
C GLY A 200 -14.89 19.66 -0.19
N GLU A 201 -15.23 20.74 -0.90
CA GLU A 201 -15.30 22.10 -0.34
C GLU A 201 -16.32 22.19 0.82
N LYS A 202 -17.53 21.65 0.63
CA LYS A 202 -18.55 21.59 1.69
C LYS A 202 -18.11 20.76 2.90
N LEU A 203 -17.40 19.65 2.68
CA LEU A 203 -16.88 18.83 3.78
C LEU A 203 -15.78 19.57 4.55
N ALA A 204 -14.89 20.28 3.85
CA ALA A 204 -13.86 21.10 4.47
C ALA A 204 -14.47 22.23 5.32
N GLU A 205 -15.51 22.90 4.83
CA GLU A 205 -16.26 23.89 5.61
C GLU A 205 -16.90 23.31 6.87
N LEU A 206 -17.49 22.11 6.78
CA LEU A 206 -18.08 21.42 7.93
C LEU A 206 -17.03 21.03 8.98
N LEU A 207 -15.87 20.52 8.54
CA LEU A 207 -14.77 20.17 9.43
C LEU A 207 -14.18 21.41 10.11
N HIS A 208 -13.98 22.51 9.38
CA HIS A 208 -13.51 23.78 9.96
C HIS A 208 -14.53 24.41 10.94
N LYS A 209 -15.83 24.28 10.67
CA LYS A 209 -16.87 24.70 11.63
C LYS A 209 -16.85 23.88 12.93
N LYS A 210 -16.46 22.60 12.86
CA LYS A 210 -16.36 21.73 14.03
C LYS A 210 -15.13 22.06 14.88
N GLN A 211 -13.99 22.31 14.25
CA GLN A 211 -12.75 22.71 14.94
C GLN A 211 -12.82 24.10 15.61
N LYS A 212 -13.69 25.00 15.16
CA LYS A 212 -13.92 26.30 15.83
C LYS A 212 -14.88 26.23 17.02
N LYS A 213 -15.53 25.07 17.24
CA LYS A 213 -16.48 24.86 18.33
C LYS A 213 -15.90 24.06 19.50
N GLU A 214 -14.71 23.50 19.33
CA GLU A 214 -13.86 22.94 20.39
C GLU A 214 -12.82 23.98 20.80
#